data_AF-A0A952DDA7-F1
#
_entry.id   AF-A0A952DDA7-F1
#
_cell.length_a   1.000
_cell.length_b   1.000
_cell.length_c   1.000
_cell.angle_alpha   90.00
_cell.angle_beta   90.00
_cell.angle_gamma   90.00
#
_symmetry.space_group_name_H-M   'P 1'
#
loop_
_entity.id
_entity.type
_entity.pdbx_description
1 polymer ?
#
loop_
_entity_poly.entity_id
_entity_poly.type
_entity_poly.pdbx_seq_one_letter_code
_entity_poly.pdbx_strand_id
1 'polypeptide(L)'
;PNPIPLDISARIAFFYTDDYDTRLYAYENDVLYSFSVPAYYYQGMRFYLNFKYDIIPGLSLWFRIAQSYFANRETIGSGLDLIEGNMRTELKVQVRYRFGIYRKRRITS
;
A
#
# COMPACT_ATOMS: atom_id res chain seq x y z
N PRO A 1 -1.14 17.77 -17.67
CA PRO A 1 0.03 16.90 -17.42
C PRO A 1 0.61 17.25 -16.04
N ASN A 2 0.81 16.26 -15.15
CA ASN A 2 1.55 16.51 -13.93
C ASN A 2 2.98 16.93 -14.30
N PRO A 3 3.49 18.06 -13.79
CA PRO A 3 4.83 18.54 -14.14
C PRO A 3 5.93 17.63 -13.60
N ILE A 4 5.61 16.80 -12.60
CA ILE A 4 6.50 15.82 -11.98
C ILE A 4 5.89 14.43 -12.25
N PRO A 5 6.64 13.47 -12.84
CA PRO A 5 6.15 12.12 -13.16
C PRO A 5 6.06 11.22 -11.92
N LEU A 6 5.42 11.72 -10.86
CA LEU A 6 5.40 11.17 -9.52
C LEU A 6 3.99 11.20 -8.95
N ASP A 7 3.48 10.03 -8.55
CA ASP A 7 2.24 9.90 -7.79
C ASP A 7 2.56 9.29 -6.42
N ILE A 8 2.09 9.94 -5.35
CA ILE A 8 2.29 9.49 -3.97
C ILE A 8 0.93 9.39 -3.28
N SER A 9 0.72 8.32 -2.52
CA SER A 9 -0.40 8.24 -1.57
C SER A 9 0.04 7.62 -0.25
N ALA A 10 -0.49 8.12 0.85
CA ALA A 10 -0.18 7.64 2.18
C ALA A 10 -1.44 7.67 3.06
N ARG A 11 -1.43 6.85 4.11
CA ARG A 11 -2.42 6.89 5.19
C ARG A 11 -1.78 6.47 6.49
N ILE A 12 -2.27 7.04 7.58
CA ILE A 12 -2.08 6.54 8.94
C ILE A 12 -3.49 6.27 9.51
N ALA A 13 -3.65 5.14 10.18
CA ALA A 13 -4.88 4.74 10.85
C ALA A 13 -4.55 4.28 12.27
N PHE A 14 -5.34 4.72 13.24
CA PHE A 14 -5.32 4.20 14.60
C PHE A 14 -6.58 3.38 14.81
N PHE A 15 -6.45 2.24 15.47
CA PHE A 15 -7.57 1.33 15.68
C PHE A 15 -7.57 0.81 17.11
N TYR A 16 -8.79 0.62 17.61
CA TYR A 16 -9.07 0.07 18.93
C TYR A 16 -10.30 -0.83 18.80
N THR A 17 -10.09 -2.12 18.98
CA THR A 17 -11.09 -3.18 18.90
C THR A 17 -10.75 -4.24 19.96
N ASP A 18 -11.73 -5.03 20.36
CA ASP A 18 -11.56 -5.98 21.47
C ASP A 18 -10.70 -7.18 21.05
N ASP A 19 -10.92 -7.69 19.84
CA ASP A 19 -10.29 -8.90 19.34
C ASP A 19 -10.23 -8.96 17.80
N TYR A 20 -9.88 -10.14 17.27
CA TYR A 20 -9.84 -10.38 15.83
C TYR A 20 -11.23 -10.51 15.20
N ASP A 21 -12.24 -10.95 15.95
CA ASP A 21 -13.60 -11.15 15.43
C ASP A 21 -14.33 -9.82 15.25
N THR A 22 -13.94 -8.81 16.03
CA THR A 22 -14.42 -7.42 15.95
C THR A 22 -13.60 -6.52 15.03
N ARG A 23 -12.79 -7.11 14.13
CA ARG A 23 -11.91 -6.38 13.20
C ARG A 23 -12.65 -5.42 12.27
N LEU A 24 -12.00 -4.29 12.01
CA LEU A 24 -12.42 -3.27 11.04
C LEU A 24 -11.68 -3.46 9.72
N TYR A 25 -12.34 -3.12 8.61
CA TYR A 25 -11.73 -3.17 7.28
C TYR A 25 -11.73 -1.80 6.65
N ALA A 26 -10.60 -1.41 6.06
CA ALA A 26 -10.47 -0.17 5.33
C ALA A 26 -9.75 -0.43 4.01
N TYR A 27 -10.31 0.11 2.92
CA TYR A 27 -9.65 0.06 1.62
C TYR A 27 -8.40 0.94 1.60
N GLU A 28 -7.27 0.40 1.14
CA GLU A 28 -6.02 1.14 0.94
C GLU A 28 -5.65 1.20 -0.55
N ASN A 29 -5.15 2.36 -1.00
CA ASN A 29 -4.58 2.49 -2.35
C ASN A 29 -3.36 1.57 -2.46
N ASP A 30 -3.27 0.78 -3.52
CA ASP A 30 -2.21 -0.21 -3.70
C ASP A 30 -1.47 -0.02 -5.04
N VAL A 31 -0.48 -0.86 -5.33
CA VAL A 31 0.15 -0.96 -6.65
C VAL A 31 -0.89 -1.34 -7.71
N LEU A 32 -0.59 -1.08 -8.98
CA LEU A 32 -1.54 -1.28 -10.06
C LEU A 32 -2.03 -2.73 -10.13
N TYR A 33 -3.35 -2.91 -10.28
CA TYR A 33 -4.06 -4.20 -10.30
C TYR A 33 -3.98 -4.99 -9.00
N SER A 34 -3.59 -4.35 -7.90
CA SER A 34 -3.69 -4.91 -6.55
C SER A 34 -4.76 -4.15 -5.76
N PHE A 35 -5.31 -4.83 -4.76
CA PHE A 35 -6.19 -4.22 -3.77
C PHE A 35 -5.70 -4.64 -2.38
N SER A 36 -5.60 -3.66 -1.47
CA SER A 36 -5.29 -3.89 -0.06
C SER A 36 -6.54 -3.58 0.76
N VAL A 37 -7.06 -4.61 1.44
CA VAL A 37 -8.14 -4.46 2.43
C VAL A 37 -7.67 -5.09 3.74
N PRO A 38 -6.71 -4.46 4.45
CA PRO A 38 -6.21 -4.97 5.71
C PRO A 38 -7.29 -5.04 6.78
N ALA A 39 -7.16 -6.04 7.65
CA ALA A 39 -7.92 -6.13 8.89
C ALA A 39 -7.22 -5.34 9.99
N TYR A 40 -7.94 -4.43 10.64
CA TYR A 40 -7.52 -3.69 11.83
C TYR A 40 -8.18 -4.35 13.04
N TYR A 41 -7.39 -4.87 13.96
CA TYR A 41 -7.88 -5.64 15.10
C TYR A 41 -6.99 -5.43 16.32
N TYR A 42 -7.48 -5.72 17.52
CA TYR A 42 -6.88 -5.25 18.78
C TYR A 42 -6.63 -3.74 18.80
N GLN A 43 -5.50 -3.31 19.36
CA GLN A 43 -5.15 -1.92 19.60
C GLN A 43 -3.83 -1.60 18.92
N GLY A 44 -3.78 -0.55 18.12
CA GLY A 44 -2.57 -0.22 17.40
C GLY A 44 -2.72 0.83 16.33
N MET A 45 -1.72 0.84 15.44
CA MET A 45 -1.70 1.73 14.29
C MET A 45 -1.28 0.97 13.04
N ARG A 46 -1.75 1.45 11.89
CA ARG A 46 -1.23 1.04 10.59
C ARG A 46 -0.91 2.27 9.77
N PHE A 47 0.19 2.22 9.04
CA PHE A 47 0.45 3.19 7.99
C PHE A 47 0.80 2.51 6.68
N TYR A 48 0.61 3.23 5.58
CA TYR A 48 1.20 2.88 4.30
C TYR A 48 1.70 4.11 3.56
N LEU A 49 2.66 3.88 2.68
CA LEU A 49 3.14 4.79 1.66
C LEU A 49 3.20 4.03 0.34
N ASN A 50 2.62 4.61 -0.70
CA ASN A 50 2.65 4.09 -2.07
C ASN A 50 3.21 5.18 -2.99
N PHE A 51 4.17 4.78 -3.81
CA PHE A 51 4.94 5.62 -4.71
C PHE A 51 4.84 5.01 -6.11
N LYS A 52 4.55 5.86 -7.10
CA LYS A 52 4.67 5.51 -8.51
C LYS A 52 5.50 6.57 -9.21
N TYR A 53 6.46 6.12 -10.00
CA TYR A 53 7.30 6.97 -10.82
C TYR A 53 7.27 6.52 -12.28
N ASP A 54 6.98 7.45 -13.18
CA ASP A 54 7.04 7.21 -14.63
C ASP A 54 8.46 7.52 -15.13
N ILE A 55 9.26 6.46 -15.34
CA ILE A 55 10.68 6.57 -15.71
C ILE A 55 10.83 7.12 -17.13
N ILE A 56 10.11 6.52 -18.07
CA ILE A 56 10.00 6.95 -19.47
C ILE A 56 8.57 6.71 -19.95
N PRO A 57 8.13 7.32 -21.07
CA PRO A 57 6.87 6.98 -21.70
C PRO A 57 6.70 5.46 -21.87
N GLY A 58 5.70 4.90 -21.19
CA GLY A 58 5.41 3.47 -21.22
C GLY A 58 6.10 2.62 -20.13
N LEU A 59 7.04 3.15 -19.36
CA LEU A 59 7.69 2.45 -18.24
C LEU A 59 7.40 3.16 -16.91
N SER A 60 6.77 2.44 -15.98
CA SER A 60 6.47 2.92 -14.63
C SER A 60 7.02 1.95 -13.57
N LEU A 61 7.50 2.50 -12.47
CA LEU A 61 7.90 1.76 -11.27
C LEU A 61 6.95 2.13 -10.13
N TRP A 62 6.47 1.12 -9.40
CA TRP A 62 5.68 1.27 -8.19
C TRP A 62 6.42 0.67 -7.01
N PHE A 63 6.32 1.33 -5.87
CA PHE A 63 6.84 0.89 -4.59
C PHE A 63 5.82 1.17 -3.50
N ARG A 64 5.48 0.15 -2.70
CA ARG A 64 4.62 0.29 -1.53
C ARG A 64 5.31 -0.29 -0.31
N ILE A 65 5.23 0.45 0.79
CA ILE A 65 5.53 -0.02 2.13
C ILE A 65 4.31 0.19 3.02
N ALA A 66 3.93 -0.81 3.80
CA ALA A 66 2.92 -0.70 4.82
C ALA A 66 3.41 -1.37 6.11
N GLN A 67 2.99 -0.87 7.26
CA GLN A 67 3.33 -1.44 8.55
C GLN A 67 2.13 -1.40 9.48
N SER A 68 1.86 -2.52 10.15
CA SER A 68 0.89 -2.62 11.24
C SER A 68 1.63 -2.86 12.54
N TYR A 69 1.39 -2.01 13.52
CA TYR A 69 1.92 -2.10 14.87
C TYR A 69 0.77 -2.36 15.83
N PHE A 70 0.93 -3.32 16.73
CA PHE A 70 -0.05 -3.69 17.74
C PHE A 70 0.53 -3.39 19.13
N ALA A 71 -0.11 -2.49 19.87
CA ALA A 71 0.41 -2.04 21.16
C ALA A 71 0.24 -3.09 22.27
N ASN A 72 -0.79 -3.92 22.18
CA ASN A 72 -1.22 -4.87 23.21
C ASN A 72 -1.01 -6.34 22.81
N ARG A 73 -0.09 -6.61 21.88
CA ARG A 73 0.22 -7.96 21.39
C ARG A 73 1.72 -8.17 21.38
N GLU A 74 2.14 -9.40 21.63
CA GLU A 74 3.55 -9.83 21.48
C GLU A 74 3.75 -10.72 20.25
N THR A 75 2.67 -11.18 19.63
CA THR A 75 2.67 -11.98 18.42
C THR A 75 1.51 -11.60 17.50
N ILE A 76 1.71 -11.77 16.20
CA ILE A 76 0.71 -11.48 15.15
C ILE A 76 0.49 -12.74 14.30
N GLY A 77 -0.77 -13.12 14.09
CA GLY A 77 -1.12 -14.29 13.28
C GLY A 77 -1.09 -15.60 14.08
N SER A 78 -1.04 -16.72 13.37
CA SER A 78 -1.08 -18.06 13.95
C SER A 78 -0.52 -19.08 12.98
N GLY A 79 -0.06 -20.22 13.48
CA GLY A 79 0.45 -21.31 12.65
C GLY A 79 1.67 -20.89 11.84
N LEU A 80 1.66 -21.16 10.53
CA LEU A 80 2.77 -20.84 9.63
C LEU A 80 2.91 -19.33 9.35
N ASP A 81 1.90 -18.52 9.67
CA ASP A 81 1.90 -17.06 9.49
C ASP A 81 2.14 -16.31 10.81
N LEU A 82 2.59 -17.02 11.87
CA LEU A 82 2.94 -16.41 13.14
C LEU A 82 4.18 -15.53 12.98
N ILE A 83 4.05 -14.29 13.41
CA ILE A 83 5.15 -13.35 13.53
C ILE A 83 5.42 -13.17 15.03
N GLU A 84 6.64 -13.48 15.44
CA GLU A 84 7.15 -13.12 16.77
C GLU A 84 7.40 -11.61 16.79
N GLY A 85 6.76 -10.92 17.72
CA GLY A 85 6.74 -9.48 17.80
C GLY A 85 5.40 -8.86 17.40
N ASN A 86 5.34 -7.54 17.59
CA ASN A 86 4.11 -6.77 17.52
C ASN A 86 4.04 -5.87 16.28
N MET A 87 4.89 -6.14 15.30
CA MET A 87 4.99 -5.37 14.06
C MET A 87 4.96 -6.29 12.84
N ARG A 88 4.12 -5.96 11.86
CA ARG A 88 4.07 -6.61 10.55
C ARG A 88 4.34 -5.58 9.46
N THR A 89 5.35 -5.82 8.64
CA THR A 89 5.70 -4.95 7.51
C THR A 89 5.40 -5.66 6.19
N GLU A 90 4.78 -4.94 5.26
CA GLU A 90 4.46 -5.39 3.91
C GLU A 90 5.21 -4.52 2.90
N LEU A 91 5.93 -5.16 1.96
CA LEU A 91 6.62 -4.49 0.87
C LEU A 91 6.08 -5.01 -0.46
N LYS A 92 5.77 -4.10 -1.38
CA LYS A 92 5.42 -4.46 -2.77
C LYS A 92 6.21 -3.60 -3.75
N VAL A 93 6.73 -4.25 -4.77
CA VAL A 93 7.45 -3.61 -5.89
C VAL A 93 6.81 -4.10 -7.18
N GLN A 94 6.51 -3.18 -8.10
CA GLN A 94 5.96 -3.53 -9.41
C GLN A 94 6.58 -2.67 -10.50
N VAL A 95 7.07 -3.33 -11.55
CA VAL A 95 7.49 -2.69 -12.79
C VAL A 95 6.40 -2.90 -13.83
N ARG A 96 6.01 -1.84 -14.53
CA ARG A 96 5.04 -1.92 -15.62
C ARG A 96 5.64 -1.34 -16.88
N TYR A 97 5.61 -2.14 -17.95
CA TYR A 97 5.91 -1.68 -19.29
C TYR A 97 4.65 -1.78 -20.18
N ARG A 98 4.34 -0.72 -20.93
CA ARG A 98 3.19 -0.64 -21.84
C ARG A 98 3.68 -0.39 -23.26
N PHE A 99 3.45 -1.35 -24.14
CA PHE A 99 3.74 -1.24 -25.57
C PHE A 99 2.59 -0.48 -26.28
N GLY A 100 2.92 0.52 -27.10
CA GLY A 100 1.96 1.24 -27.93
C GLY A 100 2.50 2.57 -28.49
N ILE A 101 2.11 2.93 -29.71
CA ILE A 101 2.53 4.16 -30.40
C ILE A 101 2.12 5.37 -29.55
N TYR A 102 3.09 6.08 -28.99
CA TYR A 102 2.86 7.31 -28.24
C TYR A 102 2.42 8.42 -29.20
N ARG A 103 1.12 8.49 -29.54
CA ARG A 103 0.56 9.67 -30.19
C ARG A 103 0.52 10.79 -29.17
N LYS A 104 1.55 11.64 -29.22
CA LYS A 104 1.60 12.95 -28.55
C LYS A 104 0.30 13.70 -28.90
N ARG A 105 -0.69 13.72 -28.01
CA ARG A 105 -1.85 14.61 -28.16
C ARG A 105 -1.32 16.04 -28.01
N ARG A 106 -0.96 16.67 -29.13
CA ARG A 106 -0.85 18.13 -29.21
C ARG A 106 -2.26 18.64 -28.97
N ILE A 107 -2.48 19.26 -27.81
CA ILE A 107 -3.61 20.17 -27.64
C ILE A 107 -3.11 21.48 -28.23
N THR A 108 -3.55 21.79 -29.44
CA THR A 108 -3.40 23.12 -30.04
C THR A 108 -4.39 24.03 -29.31
N SER A 109 -3.88 25.12 -28.75
CA SER A 109 -4.70 26.28 -28.38
C SER A 109 -4.94 27.13 -29.62
#